data_AF-A0A4Y2AJA6-F1
#
_entry.id   AF-A0A4Y2AJA6-F1
#
_cell.length_a   1.000
_cell.length_b   1.000
_cell.length_c   1.000
_cell.angle_alpha   90.00
_cell.angle_beta   90.00
_cell.angle_gamma   90.00
#
_symmetry.space_group_name_H-M   'P 1'
#
loop_
_entity.id
_entity.type
_entity.pdbx_description
1 polymer ?
#
loop_
_entity_poly.entity_id
_entity_poly.type
_entity_poly.pdbx_seq_one_letter_code
_entity_poly.pdbx_strand_id
1 'polypeptide(L)'
;MSGCYKDLLGRIKIVAPHVAWSHCCIHRQSLAAKSLPDSLKEVLNQSVKVVNFIKANSTNTRLFKSLCGDMDSLHTTLEDRITHGGQVPSNRTPIEVYTDGSKINDQTGSAFCVIANEAITKTWKAKLRPANTVFQAEMLALKAAIEWANTANEDVNIWSDSESRIQALKSFNVKSKITQEAQMTLLENARIRLDWVKAHIGIKGNEIADTLSKEATTDGIPASLPFPKSFLKKQLLQLSLSHWQAEWDNGETGRSVYSILPKISNKQLHWSRECIQFATGHGPFPSYLKRLSLHSTYYCGCGEIGNPLHYETRCPLTLSYHHKEPSPQFIVHWWKSALSRKLSRQNIDNLITFLATNEDLIKCQNTTPSHTAA
;
A
#
# COMPACT_ATOMS: atom_id res chain seq x y z
N MET A 1 -18.17 1.58 7.11
CA MET A 1 -17.63 2.79 6.44
C MET A 1 -17.96 2.74 4.95
N SER A 2 -19.20 3.09 4.58
CA SER A 2 -19.67 3.27 3.19
C SER A 2 -20.01 4.73 2.89
N GLY A 3 -20.00 5.59 3.92
CA GLY A 3 -20.38 6.99 3.81
C GLY A 3 -19.37 7.87 3.06
N CYS A 4 -18.13 7.42 2.86
CA CYS A 4 -17.05 8.29 2.38
C CYS A 4 -16.71 8.17 0.87
N TYR A 5 -17.36 7.26 0.11
CA TYR A 5 -16.95 6.94 -1.27
C TYR A 5 -18.09 6.78 -2.28
N LYS A 6 -19.31 7.26 -1.99
CA LYS A 6 -20.44 7.19 -2.94
C LYS A 6 -20.11 7.80 -4.30
N ASP A 7 -19.38 8.91 -4.32
CA ASP A 7 -19.03 9.63 -5.55
C ASP A 7 -17.97 8.92 -6.41
N LEU A 8 -17.05 8.19 -5.78
CA LEU A 8 -16.00 7.45 -6.49
C LEU A 8 -16.59 6.29 -7.31
N LEU A 9 -17.57 5.59 -6.74
CA LEU A 9 -18.26 4.50 -7.43
C LEU A 9 -19.00 5.01 -8.67
N GLY A 10 -19.68 6.16 -8.56
CA GLY A 10 -20.36 6.79 -9.68
C GLY A 10 -19.41 7.10 -10.83
N ARG A 11 -18.26 7.71 -10.52
CA ARG A 11 -17.24 8.06 -11.53
C ARG A 11 -16.61 6.85 -12.21
N ILE A 12 -16.36 5.76 -11.47
CA ILE A 12 -15.80 4.53 -12.05
C ILE A 12 -16.80 3.85 -12.99
N LYS A 13 -18.09 3.82 -12.65
CA LYS A 13 -19.12 3.21 -13.50
C LYS A 13 -19.36 3.94 -14.82
N ILE A 14 -19.08 5.24 -14.88
CA ILE A 14 -19.14 6.02 -16.13
C ILE A 14 -18.11 5.51 -17.13
N VAL A 15 -16.90 5.18 -16.67
CA VAL A 15 -15.78 4.77 -17.53
C VAL A 15 -15.77 3.25 -17.76
N ALA A 16 -16.23 2.46 -16.79
CA ALA A 16 -16.28 1.00 -16.87
C ALA A 16 -17.63 0.46 -16.35
N PRO A 17 -18.68 0.39 -17.21
CA PRO A 17 -20.04 0.03 -16.78
C PRO A 17 -20.15 -1.41 -16.22
N HIS A 18 -19.26 -2.29 -16.69
CA HIS A 18 -19.21 -3.72 -16.35
C HIS A 18 -18.37 -4.01 -15.09
N VAL A 19 -17.80 -2.98 -14.43
CA VAL A 19 -17.07 -3.17 -13.16
C VAL A 19 -18.04 -3.61 -12.06
N ALA A 20 -17.86 -4.85 -11.60
CA ALA A 20 -18.52 -5.36 -10.42
C ALA A 20 -17.83 -4.81 -9.16
N TRP A 21 -18.54 -3.94 -8.43
CA TRP A 21 -18.05 -3.39 -7.17
C TRP A 21 -18.54 -4.23 -5.99
N SER A 22 -17.62 -4.91 -5.32
CA SER A 22 -17.89 -5.61 -4.06
C SER A 22 -17.63 -4.64 -2.90
N HIS A 23 -18.67 -4.37 -2.12
CA HIS A 23 -18.55 -3.67 -0.85
C HIS A 23 -17.48 -4.38 0.00
N CYS A 24 -16.62 -3.63 0.70
CA CYS A 24 -15.51 -4.15 1.53
C CYS A 24 -15.84 -5.54 2.11
N CYS A 25 -14.98 -6.55 1.90
CA CYS A 25 -15.26 -7.94 2.26
C CYS A 25 -15.72 -8.11 3.73
N ILE A 26 -15.23 -7.24 4.62
CA ILE A 26 -15.63 -7.15 6.03
C ILE A 26 -17.13 -6.88 6.17
N HIS A 27 -17.71 -6.06 5.30
CA HIS A 27 -19.15 -5.76 5.28
C HIS A 27 -19.98 -6.90 4.70
N ARG A 28 -19.48 -7.69 3.72
CA ARG A 28 -20.20 -8.86 3.19
C ARG A 28 -20.28 -9.98 4.23
N GLN A 29 -19.18 -10.24 4.93
CA GLN A 29 -19.13 -11.17 6.07
C GLN A 29 -19.96 -10.64 7.25
N SER A 30 -19.90 -9.33 7.54
CA SER A 30 -20.74 -8.71 8.58
C SER A 30 -22.23 -8.72 8.22
N LEU A 31 -22.61 -8.56 6.95
CA LEU A 31 -23.99 -8.70 6.49
C LEU A 31 -24.47 -10.16 6.59
N ALA A 32 -23.66 -11.13 6.18
CA ALA A 32 -23.96 -12.55 6.36
C ALA A 32 -24.08 -12.94 7.84
N ALA A 33 -23.25 -12.35 8.70
CA ALA A 33 -23.30 -12.57 10.15
C ALA A 33 -24.50 -11.88 10.83
N LYS A 34 -25.03 -10.80 10.24
CA LYS A 34 -26.26 -10.14 10.71
C LYS A 34 -27.52 -10.95 10.40
N SER A 35 -27.47 -11.81 9.39
CA SER A 35 -28.56 -12.73 9.03
C SER A 35 -28.41 -14.14 9.62
N LEU A 36 -27.42 -14.38 10.48
CA LEU A 36 -27.27 -15.67 11.16
C LEU A 36 -28.34 -15.80 12.25
N PRO A 37 -29.09 -16.92 12.30
CA PRO A 37 -29.94 -17.24 13.45
C PRO A 37 -29.13 -17.22 14.75
N ASP A 38 -29.72 -16.70 15.83
CA ASP A 38 -29.01 -16.54 17.12
C ASP A 38 -28.47 -17.88 17.66
N SER A 39 -29.18 -18.98 17.42
CA SER A 39 -28.74 -20.34 17.78
C SER A 39 -27.44 -20.73 17.06
N LEU A 40 -27.33 -20.45 15.76
CA LEU A 40 -26.15 -20.77 14.97
C LEU A 40 -24.97 -19.85 15.33
N LYS A 41 -25.26 -18.58 15.61
CA LYS A 41 -24.25 -17.62 16.08
C LYS A 41 -23.67 -18.04 17.44
N GLU A 42 -24.50 -18.53 18.35
CA GLU A 42 -24.03 -19.01 19.66
C GLU A 42 -23.15 -20.25 19.50
N VAL A 43 -23.57 -21.23 18.70
CA VAL A 43 -22.76 -22.42 18.41
C VAL A 43 -21.41 -22.03 17.81
N LEU A 44 -21.37 -21.11 16.84
CA LEU A 44 -20.13 -20.63 16.24
C LEU A 44 -19.22 -19.92 17.26
N ASN A 45 -19.78 -19.08 18.13
CA ASN A 45 -19.03 -18.41 19.18
C ASN A 45 -18.43 -19.40 20.18
N GLN A 46 -19.18 -20.42 20.57
CA GLN A 46 -18.70 -21.47 21.46
C GLN A 46 -17.61 -22.31 20.80
N SER A 47 -17.78 -22.70 19.53
CA SER A 47 -16.75 -23.40 18.76
C SER A 47 -15.45 -22.60 18.67
N VAL A 48 -15.52 -21.28 18.43
CA VAL A 48 -14.33 -20.42 18.41
C VAL A 48 -13.66 -20.34 19.78
N LYS A 49 -14.42 -20.24 20.87
CA LYS A 49 -13.86 -20.25 22.24
C LYS A 49 -13.12 -21.55 22.53
N VAL A 50 -13.72 -22.68 22.18
CA VAL A 50 -13.13 -24.02 22.36
C VAL A 50 -11.85 -24.15 21.56
N VAL A 51 -11.85 -23.77 20.28
CA VAL A 51 -10.66 -23.80 19.42
C VAL A 51 -9.54 -22.91 19.99
N ASN A 52 -9.86 -21.69 20.42
CA ASN A 52 -8.87 -20.78 21.00
C ASN A 52 -8.31 -21.30 22.32
N PHE A 53 -9.16 -21.91 23.17
CA PHE A 53 -8.72 -22.51 24.43
C PHE A 53 -7.76 -23.67 24.20
N ILE A 54 -8.05 -24.55 23.24
CA ILE A 54 -7.19 -25.69 22.90
C ILE A 54 -5.86 -25.18 22.33
N LYS A 55 -5.88 -24.17 21.44
CA LYS A 55 -4.67 -23.59 20.83
C LYS A 55 -3.86 -22.69 21.76
N ALA A 56 -4.38 -22.33 22.95
CA ALA A 56 -3.72 -21.38 23.84
C ALA A 56 -2.38 -21.86 24.38
N ASN A 57 -2.19 -23.18 24.54
CA ASN A 57 -0.92 -23.76 24.97
C ASN A 57 -0.79 -25.25 24.60
N SER A 58 0.44 -25.76 24.65
CA SER A 58 0.77 -27.15 24.27
C SER A 58 0.14 -28.21 25.18
N THR A 59 -0.12 -27.89 26.45
CA THR A 59 -0.79 -28.80 27.39
C THR A 59 -2.24 -29.05 26.99
N ASN A 60 -2.98 -28.00 26.62
CA ASN A 60 -4.36 -28.09 26.17
C ASN A 60 -4.49 -28.90 24.87
N THR A 61 -3.57 -28.70 23.92
CA THR A 61 -3.50 -29.52 22.70
C THR A 61 -3.28 -31.01 23.02
N ARG A 62 -2.39 -31.33 23.97
CA ARG A 62 -2.14 -32.72 24.39
C ARG A 62 -3.35 -33.36 25.08
N LEU A 63 -4.02 -32.61 25.95
CA LEU A 63 -5.24 -33.07 26.63
C LEU A 63 -6.38 -33.30 25.65
N PHE A 64 -6.58 -32.39 24.69
CA PHE A 64 -7.55 -32.56 23.62
C PHE A 64 -7.28 -33.81 22.79
N LYS A 65 -6.01 -34.07 22.45
CA LYS A 65 -5.61 -35.28 21.73
C LYS A 65 -5.94 -36.56 22.50
N SER A 66 -5.69 -36.59 23.82
CA SER A 66 -6.06 -37.71 24.68
C SER A 66 -7.57 -37.91 24.69
N LEU A 67 -8.33 -36.82 24.87
CA LEU A 67 -9.80 -36.85 24.89
C LEU A 67 -10.38 -37.38 23.57
N CYS A 68 -9.84 -36.95 22.43
CA CYS A 68 -10.26 -37.46 21.13
C CYS A 68 -9.93 -38.95 20.95
N GLY A 69 -8.81 -39.41 21.51
CA GLY A 69 -8.43 -40.83 21.52
C GLY A 69 -9.39 -41.68 22.33
N ASP A 70 -9.79 -41.21 23.52
CA ASP A 70 -10.74 -41.92 24.39
C ASP A 70 -12.16 -42.00 23.81
N MET A 71 -12.48 -41.10 22.87
CA MET A 71 -13.77 -41.05 22.18
C MET A 71 -13.76 -41.73 20.80
N ASP A 72 -12.69 -42.47 20.45
CA ASP A 72 -12.51 -43.08 19.12
C ASP A 72 -12.74 -42.11 17.96
N SER A 73 -12.34 -40.85 18.15
CA SER A 73 -12.54 -39.81 17.13
C SER A 73 -11.59 -39.99 15.95
N LEU A 74 -12.12 -39.90 14.73
CA LEU A 74 -11.35 -39.86 13.47
C LEU A 74 -10.31 -38.73 13.43
N HIS A 75 -10.52 -37.64 14.20
CA HIS A 75 -9.64 -36.49 14.23
C HIS A 75 -9.13 -36.24 15.67
N THR A 76 -7.85 -36.48 15.89
CA THR A 76 -7.22 -36.37 17.23
C THR A 76 -6.50 -35.05 17.48
N THR A 77 -6.50 -34.16 16.49
CA THR A 77 -5.87 -32.83 16.59
C THR A 77 -6.75 -31.81 15.86
N LEU A 78 -6.78 -30.57 16.37
CA LEU A 78 -7.30 -29.42 15.63
C LEU A 78 -6.37 -29.09 14.46
N GLU A 79 -6.43 -29.92 13.41
CA GLU A 79 -5.71 -29.79 12.13
C GLU A 79 -4.49 -28.86 12.15
N ASP A 80 -3.38 -29.33 12.73
CA ASP A 80 -2.05 -28.87 12.36
C ASP A 80 -1.59 -29.74 11.18
N ARG A 81 -2.25 -29.61 10.01
CA ARG A 81 -1.81 -30.26 8.74
C ARG A 81 -0.50 -29.64 8.20
N ILE A 82 0.09 -28.72 8.97
CA ILE A 82 1.28 -27.95 8.62
C ILE A 82 2.25 -28.02 9.80
N THR A 83 3.20 -28.94 9.77
CA THR A 83 4.10 -29.18 10.89
C THR A 83 5.36 -28.31 10.81
N HIS A 84 5.92 -27.96 11.97
CA HIS A 84 7.29 -27.45 12.07
C HIS A 84 8.14 -28.59 12.62
N GLY A 85 8.50 -29.52 11.74
CA GLY A 85 9.37 -30.65 12.07
C GLY A 85 8.72 -31.70 12.98
N GLY A 86 8.34 -32.83 12.40
CA GLY A 86 7.94 -34.00 13.17
C GLY A 86 7.57 -35.17 12.26
N GLN A 87 8.48 -36.12 12.08
CA GLN A 87 8.23 -37.37 11.38
C GLN A 87 7.22 -38.24 12.13
N VAL A 88 6.23 -38.76 11.41
CA VAL A 88 5.49 -39.98 11.82
C VAL A 88 5.93 -41.08 10.85
N PRO A 89 6.41 -42.24 11.33
CA PRO A 89 6.87 -43.30 10.44
C PRO A 89 5.66 -44.02 9.81
N SER A 90 5.55 -43.93 8.48
CA SER A 90 4.71 -44.80 7.65
C SER A 90 5.64 -45.73 6.87
N ASN A 91 5.28 -47.01 6.74
CA ASN A 91 6.02 -48.02 5.96
C ASN A 91 5.92 -47.83 4.43
N ARG A 92 5.42 -46.68 3.96
CA ARG A 92 5.43 -46.28 2.55
C ARG A 92 6.41 -45.13 2.38
N THR A 93 7.26 -45.19 1.36
CA THR A 93 8.05 -44.04 0.90
C THR A 93 7.08 -42.87 0.63
N PRO A 94 7.20 -41.74 1.34
CA PRO A 94 6.28 -40.63 1.15
C PRO A 94 6.43 -40.06 -0.26
N ILE A 95 5.32 -39.71 -0.92
CA ILE A 95 5.38 -38.85 -2.10
C ILE A 95 5.75 -37.45 -1.62
N GLU A 96 6.86 -36.91 -2.14
CA GLU A 96 7.32 -35.57 -1.82
C GLU A 96 7.10 -34.63 -3.00
N VAL A 97 6.51 -33.47 -2.73
CA VAL A 97 6.31 -32.42 -3.73
C VAL A 97 7.07 -31.20 -3.28
N TYR A 98 7.86 -30.60 -4.15
CA TYR A 98 8.59 -29.37 -3.85
C TYR A 98 8.09 -28.26 -4.76
N THR A 99 7.87 -27.07 -4.21
CA THR A 99 7.30 -25.94 -4.93
C THR A 99 8.19 -24.72 -4.84
N ASP A 100 8.31 -23.97 -5.93
CA ASP A 100 9.01 -22.70 -5.94
C ASP A 100 8.44 -21.70 -6.96
N GLY A 101 8.70 -20.41 -6.75
CA GLY A 101 8.42 -19.35 -7.70
C GLY A 101 9.57 -18.37 -7.81
N SER A 102 10.00 -18.05 -9.03
CA SER A 102 11.07 -17.09 -9.27
C SER A 102 10.60 -15.86 -10.05
N LYS A 103 11.41 -14.79 -9.94
CA LYS A 103 11.32 -13.65 -10.84
C LYS A 103 12.73 -13.23 -11.28
N ILE A 104 12.98 -13.27 -12.58
CA ILE A 104 14.26 -12.92 -13.21
C ILE A 104 13.97 -12.00 -14.40
N ASN A 105 14.67 -10.86 -14.49
CA ASN A 105 14.54 -9.92 -15.62
C ASN A 105 13.08 -9.57 -15.96
N ASP A 106 12.30 -9.25 -14.93
CA ASP A 106 10.85 -9.02 -14.97
C ASP A 106 9.98 -10.20 -15.44
N GLN A 107 10.56 -11.33 -15.83
CA GLN A 107 9.81 -12.55 -16.10
C GLN A 107 9.55 -13.32 -14.81
N THR A 108 8.33 -13.83 -14.66
CA THR A 108 7.91 -14.51 -13.42
C THR A 108 7.53 -15.96 -13.76
N GLY A 109 8.11 -16.91 -13.05
CA GLY A 109 7.93 -18.34 -13.27
C GLY A 109 7.54 -19.06 -11.98
N SER A 110 6.77 -20.12 -12.10
CA SER A 110 6.20 -20.90 -11.00
C SER A 110 6.34 -22.38 -11.35
N ALA A 111 6.76 -23.21 -10.39
CA ALA A 111 6.95 -24.63 -10.66
C ALA A 111 6.75 -25.51 -9.43
N PHE A 112 6.42 -26.78 -9.69
CA PHE A 112 6.57 -27.83 -8.70
C PHE A 112 7.18 -29.09 -9.34
N CYS A 113 7.84 -29.90 -8.52
CA CYS A 113 8.26 -31.24 -8.89
C CYS A 113 7.76 -32.27 -7.87
N VAL A 114 7.55 -33.49 -8.33
CA VAL A 114 7.14 -34.64 -7.52
C VAL A 114 8.29 -35.64 -7.53
N ILE A 115 8.69 -36.08 -6.34
CA ILE A 115 9.70 -37.09 -6.11
C ILE A 115 9.06 -38.25 -5.38
N ALA A 116 9.19 -39.45 -5.95
CA ALA A 116 8.81 -40.70 -5.32
C ALA A 116 9.91 -41.72 -5.58
N ASN A 117 10.30 -42.47 -4.54
CA ASN A 117 11.40 -43.44 -4.63
C ASN A 117 12.70 -42.82 -5.21
N GLU A 118 13.06 -41.62 -4.75
CA GLU A 118 14.25 -40.84 -5.17
C GLU A 118 14.28 -40.39 -6.65
N ALA A 119 13.25 -40.72 -7.42
CA ALA A 119 13.10 -40.36 -8.83
C ALA A 119 12.06 -39.24 -9.01
N ILE A 120 12.31 -38.34 -9.98
CA ILE A 120 11.35 -37.32 -10.38
C ILE A 120 10.26 -38.00 -11.19
N THR A 121 9.04 -38.03 -10.67
CA THR A 121 7.90 -38.67 -11.35
C THR A 121 7.06 -37.67 -12.14
N LYS A 122 7.09 -36.39 -11.74
CA LYS A 122 6.35 -35.33 -12.41
C LYS A 122 6.98 -33.97 -12.20
N THR A 123 6.84 -33.10 -13.20
CA THR A 123 7.15 -31.68 -13.11
C THR A 123 6.00 -30.86 -13.66
N TRP A 124 5.90 -29.62 -13.19
CA TRP A 124 4.96 -28.65 -13.71
C TRP A 124 5.61 -27.27 -13.70
N LYS A 125 5.42 -26.52 -14.79
CA LYS A 125 6.00 -25.20 -15.01
C LYS A 125 4.95 -24.25 -15.57
N ALA A 126 4.81 -23.09 -14.95
CA ALA A 126 3.93 -22.03 -15.43
C ALA A 126 4.64 -20.68 -15.51
N LYS A 127 4.37 -19.98 -16.61
CA LYS A 127 4.85 -18.64 -16.87
C LYS A 127 3.77 -17.62 -16.53
N LEU A 128 4.10 -16.71 -15.61
CA LEU A 128 3.25 -15.60 -15.23
C LEU A 128 3.57 -14.35 -16.06
N ARG A 129 2.68 -13.36 -16.03
CA ARG A 129 2.91 -12.09 -16.73
C ARG A 129 4.02 -11.30 -16.03
N PRO A 130 4.76 -10.43 -16.74
CA PRO A 130 5.86 -9.69 -16.15
C PRO A 130 5.50 -8.83 -14.93
N ALA A 131 4.27 -8.33 -14.90
CA ALA A 131 3.74 -7.53 -13.81
C ALA A 131 3.43 -8.33 -12.53
N ASN A 132 3.38 -9.66 -12.59
CA ASN A 132 3.16 -10.50 -11.41
C ASN A 132 4.38 -10.48 -10.48
N THR A 133 4.16 -10.90 -9.23
CA THR A 133 5.18 -10.90 -8.17
C THR A 133 5.67 -12.31 -7.89
N VAL A 134 6.89 -12.44 -7.35
CA VAL A 134 7.42 -13.70 -6.80
C VAL A 134 6.40 -14.35 -5.85
N PHE A 135 5.81 -13.56 -4.96
CA PHE A 135 4.74 -14.00 -4.05
C PHE A 135 3.58 -14.71 -4.77
N GLN A 136 3.12 -14.17 -5.90
CA GLN A 136 2.04 -14.80 -6.68
C GLN A 136 2.52 -16.09 -7.35
N ALA A 137 3.79 -16.15 -7.74
CA ALA A 137 4.41 -17.33 -8.34
C ALA A 137 4.56 -18.47 -7.34
N GLU A 138 5.08 -18.20 -6.15
CA GLU A 138 5.20 -19.18 -5.05
C GLU A 138 3.82 -19.70 -4.62
N MET A 139 2.83 -18.81 -4.48
CA MET A 139 1.46 -19.22 -4.13
C MET A 139 0.78 -20.01 -5.25
N LEU A 140 1.09 -19.73 -6.52
CA LEU A 140 0.59 -20.51 -7.65
C LEU A 140 1.21 -21.91 -7.68
N ALA A 141 2.51 -22.03 -7.41
CA ALA A 141 3.21 -23.30 -7.33
C ALA A 141 2.60 -24.20 -6.25
N LEU A 142 2.38 -23.63 -5.06
CA LEU A 142 1.69 -24.30 -3.96
C LEU A 142 0.26 -24.71 -4.32
N LYS A 143 -0.53 -23.82 -4.93
CA LYS A 143 -1.89 -24.15 -5.37
C LYS A 143 -1.88 -25.33 -6.35
N ALA A 144 -1.01 -25.30 -7.35
CA ALA A 144 -0.92 -26.35 -8.36
C ALA A 144 -0.45 -27.69 -7.77
N ALA A 145 0.48 -27.65 -6.80
CA ALA A 145 0.91 -28.83 -6.05
C ALA A 145 -0.23 -29.45 -5.22
N ILE A 146 -1.02 -28.62 -4.53
CA ILE A 146 -2.19 -29.07 -3.75
C ILE A 146 -3.25 -29.67 -4.68
N GLU A 147 -3.55 -29.02 -5.80
CA GLU A 147 -4.49 -29.52 -6.81
C GLU A 147 -4.03 -30.87 -7.38
N TRP A 148 -2.74 -31.03 -7.66
CA TRP A 148 -2.19 -32.31 -8.11
C TRP A 148 -2.29 -33.38 -7.03
N ALA A 149 -1.92 -33.07 -5.78
CA ALA A 149 -1.96 -34.01 -4.67
C ALA A 149 -3.39 -34.52 -4.39
N ASN A 150 -4.42 -33.70 -4.61
CA ASN A 150 -5.82 -34.14 -4.56
C ASN A 150 -6.18 -35.21 -5.60
N THR A 151 -5.50 -35.21 -6.75
CA THR A 151 -5.72 -36.25 -7.77
C THR A 151 -4.92 -37.54 -7.52
N ALA A 152 -3.88 -37.48 -6.68
CA ALA A 152 -2.99 -38.61 -6.42
C ALA A 152 -3.63 -39.68 -5.50
N ASN A 153 -4.61 -39.31 -4.66
CA ASN A 153 -5.26 -40.20 -3.69
C ASN A 153 -4.28 -40.96 -2.76
N GLU A 154 -3.10 -40.40 -2.52
CA GLU A 154 -2.04 -40.94 -1.66
C GLU A 154 -1.66 -39.93 -0.57
N ASP A 155 -0.87 -40.37 0.42
CA ASP A 155 -0.28 -39.46 1.40
C ASP A 155 0.86 -38.66 0.74
N VAL A 156 0.68 -37.33 0.68
CA VAL A 156 1.60 -36.43 -0.02
C VAL A 156 2.12 -35.37 0.94
N ASN A 157 3.44 -35.23 0.99
CA ASN A 157 4.12 -34.14 1.70
C ASN A 157 4.51 -33.05 0.69
N ILE A 158 3.98 -31.84 0.85
CA ILE A 158 4.30 -30.67 0.02
C ILE A 158 5.28 -29.78 0.80
N TRP A 159 6.43 -29.51 0.21
CA TRP A 159 7.50 -28.71 0.76
C TRP A 159 7.61 -27.37 0.04
N SER A 160 7.70 -26.28 0.80
CA SER A 160 7.97 -24.95 0.28
C SER A 160 8.95 -24.22 1.18
N ASP A 161 9.88 -23.48 0.58
CA ASP A 161 10.83 -22.65 1.31
C ASP A 161 10.28 -21.26 1.66
N SER A 162 9.14 -20.89 1.09
CA SER A 162 8.43 -19.66 1.43
C SER A 162 7.54 -19.84 2.65
N GLU A 163 8.14 -19.68 3.84
CA GLU A 163 7.43 -19.69 5.12
C GLU A 163 6.21 -18.75 5.11
N SER A 164 6.35 -17.60 4.45
CA SER A 164 5.29 -16.61 4.32
C SER A 164 4.05 -17.12 3.57
N ARG A 165 4.18 -18.08 2.65
CA ARG A 165 3.06 -18.69 1.91
C ARG A 165 2.38 -19.75 2.76
N ILE A 166 3.17 -20.57 3.45
CA ILE A 166 2.68 -21.57 4.39
C ILE A 166 1.87 -20.88 5.50
N GLN A 167 2.40 -19.81 6.10
CA GLN A 167 1.68 -19.00 7.09
C GLN A 167 0.43 -18.34 6.50
N ALA A 168 0.45 -17.92 5.23
CA ALA A 168 -0.73 -17.36 4.58
C ALA A 168 -1.86 -18.38 4.43
N LEU A 169 -1.56 -19.67 4.23
CA LEU A 169 -2.53 -20.76 4.20
C LEU A 169 -3.04 -21.11 5.61
N LYS A 170 -2.25 -20.90 6.67
CA LYS A 170 -2.70 -21.02 8.08
C LYS A 170 -3.67 -19.91 8.50
N SER A 171 -3.67 -18.78 7.81
CA SER A 171 -4.44 -17.60 8.22
C SER A 171 -5.94 -17.79 8.00
N PHE A 172 -6.74 -17.41 9.00
CA PHE A 172 -8.21 -17.35 8.88
C PHE A 172 -8.70 -16.12 8.10
N ASN A 173 -7.84 -15.11 7.89
CA ASN A 173 -8.20 -13.85 7.23
C ASN A 173 -7.44 -13.65 5.91
N VAL A 174 -7.73 -14.54 4.95
CA VAL A 174 -7.12 -14.49 3.62
C VAL A 174 -7.91 -13.53 2.72
N LYS A 175 -7.24 -12.53 2.14
CA LYS A 175 -7.84 -11.58 1.17
C LYS A 175 -7.53 -11.92 -0.29
N SER A 176 -6.53 -12.76 -0.52
CA SER A 176 -6.05 -13.12 -1.85
C SER A 176 -6.88 -14.28 -2.41
N LYS A 177 -7.46 -14.11 -3.60
CA LYS A 177 -8.32 -15.14 -4.21
C LYS A 177 -7.58 -16.46 -4.41
N ILE A 178 -6.37 -16.42 -4.95
CA ILE A 178 -5.55 -17.63 -5.18
C ILE A 178 -5.25 -18.38 -3.87
N THR A 179 -5.04 -17.64 -2.77
CA THR A 179 -4.78 -18.25 -1.46
C THR A 179 -6.05 -18.83 -0.85
N GLN A 180 -7.21 -18.21 -1.07
CA GLN A 180 -8.50 -18.79 -0.67
C GLN A 180 -8.79 -20.07 -1.44
N GLU A 181 -8.59 -20.07 -2.76
CA GLU A 181 -8.76 -21.25 -3.62
C GLU A 181 -7.82 -22.38 -3.14
N ALA A 182 -6.52 -22.11 -2.96
CA ALA A 182 -5.56 -23.10 -2.45
C ALA A 182 -5.93 -23.64 -1.06
N GLN A 183 -6.38 -22.77 -0.14
CA GLN A 183 -6.78 -23.17 1.21
C GLN A 183 -8.02 -24.08 1.18
N MET A 184 -9.03 -23.75 0.36
CA MET A 184 -10.22 -24.59 0.20
C MET A 184 -9.86 -25.97 -0.33
N THR A 185 -9.05 -26.03 -1.39
CA THR A 185 -8.59 -27.30 -1.98
C THR A 185 -7.75 -28.14 -1.02
N LEU A 186 -6.95 -27.50 -0.16
CA LEU A 186 -6.17 -28.19 0.87
C LEU A 186 -7.06 -28.83 1.94
N LEU A 187 -8.17 -28.17 2.32
CA LEU A 187 -9.09 -28.68 3.34
C LEU A 187 -9.83 -29.94 2.87
N GLU A 188 -10.10 -30.06 1.57
CA GLU A 188 -10.81 -31.20 0.96
C GLU A 188 -10.08 -32.55 1.15
N ASN A 189 -8.76 -32.54 1.38
CA ASN A 189 -7.98 -33.77 1.47
C ASN A 189 -7.05 -33.82 2.69
N ALA A 190 -7.41 -34.67 3.66
CA ALA A 190 -6.65 -34.85 4.89
C ALA A 190 -5.31 -35.57 4.73
N ARG A 191 -5.02 -36.14 3.53
CA ARG A 191 -3.77 -36.84 3.22
C ARG A 191 -2.64 -35.92 2.76
N ILE A 192 -2.93 -34.64 2.55
CA ILE A 192 -1.94 -33.64 2.18
C ILE A 192 -1.36 -33.02 3.45
N ARG A 193 -0.04 -33.15 3.61
CA ARG A 193 0.75 -32.40 4.59
C ARG A 193 1.53 -31.32 3.87
N LEU A 194 1.64 -30.15 4.49
CA LEU A 194 2.39 -29.03 3.94
C LEU A 194 3.45 -28.62 4.95
N ASP A 195 4.71 -28.58 4.56
CA ASP A 195 5.82 -28.33 5.48
C ASP A 195 6.81 -27.31 4.90
N TRP A 196 7.51 -26.63 5.81
CA TRP A 196 8.54 -25.67 5.44
C TRP A 196 9.89 -26.37 5.27
N VAL A 197 10.60 -26.00 4.22
CA VAL A 197 11.97 -26.46 3.96
C VAL A 197 12.92 -25.26 3.88
N LYS A 198 14.17 -25.43 4.28
CA LYS A 198 15.15 -24.35 4.17
C LYS A 198 15.65 -24.21 2.72
N ALA A 199 15.65 -22.99 2.21
CA ALA A 199 16.20 -22.69 0.88
C ALA A 199 17.72 -22.86 0.84
N HIS A 200 18.24 -23.25 -0.34
CA HIS A 200 19.66 -23.20 -0.71
C HIS A 200 20.63 -23.96 0.21
N ILE A 201 20.20 -25.11 0.74
CA ILE A 201 21.06 -26.02 1.51
C ILE A 201 21.30 -27.36 0.80
N GLY A 202 20.99 -27.46 -0.50
CA GLY A 202 21.27 -28.65 -1.30
C GLY A 202 20.21 -29.76 -1.15
N ILE A 203 19.00 -29.42 -0.70
CA ILE A 203 17.88 -30.37 -0.71
C ILE A 203 17.45 -30.58 -2.16
N LYS A 204 17.73 -31.77 -2.69
CA LYS A 204 17.56 -32.14 -4.11
C LYS A 204 16.23 -31.65 -4.69
N GLY A 205 15.11 -31.93 -4.02
CA GLY A 205 13.79 -31.50 -4.49
C GLY A 205 13.59 -29.99 -4.54
N ASN A 206 14.08 -29.26 -3.54
CA ASN A 206 13.97 -27.80 -3.51
C ASN A 206 14.82 -27.15 -4.60
N GLU A 207 16.05 -27.63 -4.82
CA GLU A 207 16.92 -27.12 -5.89
C GLU A 207 16.36 -27.41 -7.29
N ILE A 208 15.69 -28.56 -7.46
CA ILE A 208 14.96 -28.88 -8.70
C ILE A 208 13.79 -27.91 -8.90
N ALA A 209 12.98 -27.68 -7.86
CA ALA A 209 11.84 -26.76 -7.95
C ALA A 209 12.30 -25.33 -8.30
N ASP A 210 13.38 -24.85 -7.67
CA ASP A 210 14.02 -23.56 -7.98
C ASP A 210 14.54 -23.48 -9.42
N THR A 211 15.19 -24.53 -9.90
CA THR A 211 15.63 -24.60 -11.30
C THR A 211 14.44 -24.54 -12.27
N LEU A 212 13.39 -25.33 -12.00
CA LEU A 212 12.19 -25.37 -12.82
C LEU A 212 11.43 -24.04 -12.80
N SER A 213 11.38 -23.34 -11.67
CA SER A 213 10.70 -22.05 -11.55
C SER A 213 11.42 -20.96 -12.35
N LYS A 214 12.76 -21.06 -12.46
CA LYS A 214 13.60 -20.19 -13.31
C LYS A 214 13.42 -20.50 -14.78
N GLU A 215 13.41 -21.78 -15.17
CA GLU A 215 13.10 -22.18 -16.55
C GLU A 215 11.69 -21.73 -16.96
N ALA A 216 10.71 -21.85 -16.07
CA ALA A 216 9.32 -21.48 -16.32
C ALA A 216 9.16 -20.00 -16.72
N THR A 217 10.14 -19.13 -16.43
CA THR A 217 10.14 -17.74 -16.89
C THR A 217 10.20 -17.61 -18.42
N THR A 218 10.74 -18.61 -19.12
CA THR A 218 10.87 -18.65 -20.58
C THR A 218 9.94 -19.67 -21.21
N ASP A 219 9.93 -20.91 -20.70
CA ASP A 219 9.29 -22.08 -21.32
C ASP A 219 8.06 -22.63 -20.57
N GLY A 220 7.64 -21.95 -19.50
CA GLY A 220 6.47 -22.36 -18.71
C GLY A 220 5.15 -22.16 -19.46
N ILE A 221 4.15 -22.96 -19.10
CA ILE A 221 2.79 -22.84 -19.64
C ILE A 221 2.21 -21.48 -19.21
N PRO A 222 1.67 -20.66 -20.13
CA PRO A 222 1.12 -19.35 -19.76
C PRO A 222 -0.01 -19.47 -18.72
N ALA A 223 0.18 -18.84 -17.56
CA ALA A 223 -0.82 -18.77 -16.49
C ALA A 223 -1.31 -17.33 -16.30
N SER A 224 -2.63 -17.17 -16.23
CA SER A 224 -3.27 -15.87 -16.06
C SER A 224 -3.67 -15.65 -14.61
N LEU A 225 -2.90 -14.81 -13.91
CA LEU A 225 -3.29 -14.28 -12.60
C LEU A 225 -3.62 -12.78 -12.68
N PRO A 226 -4.57 -12.30 -11.87
CA PRO A 226 -4.81 -10.87 -11.74
C PRO A 226 -3.53 -10.12 -11.35
N PHE A 227 -3.39 -8.89 -11.84
CA PHE A 227 -2.25 -8.07 -11.47
C PHE A 227 -2.26 -7.73 -9.96
N PRO A 228 -1.07 -7.64 -9.33
CA PRO A 228 -0.96 -7.19 -7.96
C PRO A 228 -1.59 -5.80 -7.78
N LYS A 229 -2.24 -5.58 -6.63
CA LYS A 229 -2.76 -4.25 -6.27
C LYS A 229 -1.66 -3.18 -6.25
N SER A 230 -0.45 -3.55 -5.83
CA SER A 230 0.71 -2.66 -5.82
C SER A 230 1.09 -2.20 -7.23
N PHE A 231 1.09 -3.11 -8.21
CA PHE A 231 1.34 -2.79 -9.61
C PHE A 231 0.30 -1.81 -10.16
N LEU A 232 -0.99 -2.10 -9.95
CA LEU A 232 -2.08 -1.21 -10.40
C LEU A 232 -2.01 0.16 -9.74
N LYS A 233 -1.76 0.22 -8.43
CA LYS A 233 -1.59 1.49 -7.70
C LYS A 233 -0.41 2.31 -8.25
N LYS A 234 0.71 1.66 -8.57
CA LYS A 234 1.88 2.32 -9.16
C LYS A 234 1.55 2.91 -10.53
N GLN A 235 0.92 2.13 -11.41
CA GLN A 235 0.49 2.58 -12.74
C GLN A 235 -0.46 3.77 -12.65
N LEU A 236 -1.48 3.68 -11.79
CA LEU A 236 -2.45 4.77 -11.58
C LEU A 236 -1.79 6.03 -11.04
N LEU A 237 -0.91 5.91 -10.05
CA LEU A 237 -0.17 7.04 -9.50
C LEU A 237 0.69 7.70 -10.58
N GLN A 238 1.38 6.91 -11.40
CA GLN A 238 2.21 7.45 -12.49
C GLN A 238 1.36 8.21 -13.52
N LEU A 239 0.23 7.65 -13.93
CA LEU A 239 -0.72 8.32 -14.83
C LEU A 239 -1.25 9.62 -14.23
N SER A 240 -1.68 9.59 -12.96
CA SER A 240 -2.18 10.79 -12.26
C SER A 240 -1.11 11.87 -12.14
N LEU A 241 0.13 11.50 -11.83
CA LEU A 241 1.25 12.45 -11.78
C LEU A 241 1.56 13.02 -13.17
N SER A 242 1.56 12.21 -14.22
CA SER A 242 1.78 12.73 -15.58
C SER A 242 0.71 13.73 -16.01
N HIS A 243 -0.56 13.44 -15.74
CA HIS A 243 -1.66 14.36 -16.02
C HIS A 243 -1.55 15.66 -15.21
N TRP A 244 -1.32 15.54 -13.90
CA TRP A 244 -1.19 16.72 -13.05
C TRP A 244 0.05 17.55 -13.42
N GLN A 245 1.16 16.92 -13.83
CA GLN A 245 2.33 17.64 -14.32
C GLN A 245 2.00 18.41 -15.60
N ALA A 246 1.24 17.81 -16.54
CA ALA A 246 0.84 18.48 -17.77
C ALA A 246 -0.08 19.68 -17.49
N GLU A 247 -1.03 19.56 -16.56
CA GLU A 247 -1.85 20.69 -16.11
C GLU A 247 -0.99 21.76 -15.41
N TRP A 248 0.01 21.34 -14.65
CA TRP A 248 0.91 22.26 -13.95
C TRP A 248 1.81 23.04 -14.90
N ASP A 249 2.34 22.37 -15.92
CA ASP A 249 3.20 22.96 -16.97
C ASP A 249 2.41 23.97 -17.83
N ASN A 250 1.16 23.64 -18.20
CA ASN A 250 0.35 24.43 -19.12
C ASN A 250 -0.62 25.41 -18.44
N GLY A 251 -0.83 25.29 -17.12
CA GLY A 251 -1.78 26.14 -16.40
C GLY A 251 -1.34 27.61 -16.33
N GLU A 252 -2.30 28.51 -16.20
CA GLU A 252 -2.05 29.96 -16.06
C GLU A 252 -2.08 30.44 -14.60
N THR A 253 -2.62 29.62 -13.69
CA THR A 253 -2.72 29.94 -12.26
C THR A 253 -1.49 29.44 -11.49
N GLY A 254 -1.16 30.11 -10.38
CA GLY A 254 -0.06 29.70 -9.49
C GLY A 254 1.34 29.81 -10.11
N ARG A 255 1.54 30.64 -11.14
CA ARG A 255 2.82 30.74 -11.87
C ARG A 255 4.01 31.17 -11.01
N SER A 256 3.77 31.98 -9.97
CA SER A 256 4.79 32.30 -8.96
C SER A 256 5.31 31.02 -8.28
N VAL A 257 4.42 30.13 -7.86
CA VAL A 257 4.77 28.85 -7.23
C VAL A 257 5.39 27.88 -8.25
N TYR A 258 4.89 27.85 -9.49
CA TYR A 258 5.47 27.04 -10.58
C TYR A 258 6.95 27.34 -10.80
N SER A 259 7.34 28.62 -10.78
CA SER A 259 8.75 29.01 -10.93
C SER A 259 9.66 28.39 -9.87
N ILE A 260 9.12 28.13 -8.67
CA ILE A 260 9.83 27.57 -7.51
C ILE A 260 9.79 26.05 -7.55
N LEU A 261 8.61 25.49 -7.86
CA LEU A 261 8.30 24.06 -7.85
C LEU A 261 7.78 23.63 -9.23
N PRO A 262 8.63 23.55 -10.26
CA PRO A 262 8.18 23.23 -11.62
C PRO A 262 7.78 21.75 -11.77
N LYS A 263 8.27 20.87 -10.90
CA LYS A 263 7.93 19.46 -10.92
C LYS A 263 7.05 19.10 -9.74
N ILE A 264 5.88 18.54 -10.05
CA ILE A 264 4.98 18.02 -9.03
C ILE A 264 5.62 16.79 -8.37
N SER A 265 5.30 16.57 -7.11
CA SER A 265 5.75 15.41 -6.37
C SER A 265 4.67 14.95 -5.42
N ASN A 266 4.62 13.65 -5.16
CA ASN A 266 3.82 13.09 -4.07
C ASN A 266 4.50 13.23 -2.69
N LYS A 267 5.72 13.79 -2.64
CA LYS A 267 6.42 14.10 -1.39
C LYS A 267 5.89 15.40 -0.81
N GLN A 268 5.55 15.38 0.46
CA GLN A 268 5.16 16.58 1.18
C GLN A 268 6.34 17.55 1.26
N LEU A 269 6.10 18.80 0.93
CA LEU A 269 7.04 19.88 1.22
C LEU A 269 6.85 20.27 2.69
N HIS A 270 7.93 20.28 3.46
CA HIS A 270 7.93 20.72 4.86
C HIS A 270 7.89 22.25 4.98
N TRP A 271 6.96 22.88 4.28
CA TRP A 271 6.68 24.31 4.41
C TRP A 271 5.63 24.51 5.49
N SER A 272 5.88 25.48 6.37
CA SER A 272 4.89 26.01 7.31
C SER A 272 3.73 26.65 6.53
N ARG A 273 2.63 26.95 7.24
CA ARG A 273 1.52 27.72 6.68
C ARG A 273 2.01 29.07 6.17
N GLU A 274 2.88 29.73 6.91
CA GLU A 274 3.42 31.05 6.64
C GLU A 274 4.31 31.04 5.39
N CYS A 275 5.18 30.03 5.25
CA CYS A 275 5.94 29.82 4.02
C CYS A 275 5.03 29.58 2.79
N ILE A 276 3.92 28.86 2.95
CA ILE A 276 2.93 28.68 1.87
C ILE A 276 2.28 30.03 1.51
N GLN A 277 1.88 30.82 2.50
CA GLN A 277 1.31 32.16 2.28
C GLN A 277 2.30 33.07 1.56
N PHE A 278 3.57 33.03 1.96
CA PHE A 278 4.65 33.79 1.34
C PHE A 278 4.86 33.37 -0.12
N ALA A 279 5.02 32.07 -0.39
CA ALA A 279 5.27 31.54 -1.74
C ALA A 279 4.10 31.78 -2.71
N THR A 280 2.87 31.69 -2.22
CA THR A 280 1.65 31.91 -3.02
C THR A 280 1.25 33.38 -3.11
N GLY A 281 1.78 34.23 -2.22
CA GLY A 281 1.27 35.57 -2.00
C GLY A 281 -0.13 35.61 -1.37
N HIS A 282 -0.64 34.48 -0.85
CA HIS A 282 -1.98 34.39 -0.23
C HIS A 282 -1.91 34.58 1.29
N GLY A 283 -1.39 35.73 1.70
CA GLY A 283 -1.11 36.06 3.10
C GLY A 283 -1.62 37.45 3.50
N PRO A 284 -1.14 38.00 4.62
CA PRO A 284 -1.47 39.34 5.11
C PRO A 284 -0.78 40.43 4.25
N PHE A 285 -0.99 40.39 2.94
CA PHE A 285 -0.39 41.31 1.97
C PHE A 285 -1.48 42.22 1.41
N PRO A 286 -1.34 43.55 1.44
CA PRO A 286 -2.31 44.47 0.83
C PRO A 286 -2.64 44.12 -0.63
N SER A 287 -1.64 43.66 -1.39
CA SER A 287 -1.82 43.21 -2.78
C SER A 287 -2.81 42.04 -2.92
N TYR A 288 -2.84 41.13 -1.94
CA TYR A 288 -3.74 39.98 -1.90
C TYR A 288 -5.09 40.33 -1.28
N LEU A 289 -5.09 41.02 -0.13
CA LEU A 289 -6.31 41.35 0.61
C LEU A 289 -7.24 42.25 -0.21
N LYS A 290 -6.70 43.19 -0.97
CA LYS A 290 -7.49 44.02 -1.88
C LYS A 290 -8.15 43.20 -2.99
N ARG A 291 -7.48 42.17 -3.53
CA ARG A 291 -8.07 41.26 -4.53
C ARG A 291 -9.26 40.47 -3.97
N LEU A 292 -9.27 40.22 -2.66
CA LEU A 292 -10.39 39.60 -1.94
C LEU A 292 -11.43 40.61 -1.42
N SER A 293 -11.27 41.90 -1.73
CA SER A 293 -12.11 42.98 -1.19
C SER A 293 -12.10 43.08 0.35
N LEU A 294 -11.06 42.57 1.01
CA LEU A 294 -10.85 42.67 2.46
C LEU A 294 -10.04 43.91 2.86
N HIS A 295 -9.50 44.62 1.87
CA HIS A 295 -8.73 45.84 2.09
C HIS A 295 -9.05 46.89 1.03
N SER A 296 -8.93 48.17 1.38
CA SER A 296 -9.28 49.29 0.49
C SER A 296 -8.21 49.55 -0.59
N THR A 297 -6.95 49.17 -0.35
CA THR A 297 -5.81 49.47 -1.23
C THR A 297 -4.82 48.31 -1.39
N TYR A 298 -4.08 48.28 -2.51
CA TYR A 298 -2.97 47.35 -2.77
C TYR A 298 -1.64 47.83 -2.15
N TYR A 299 -1.61 49.03 -1.58
CA TYR A 299 -0.40 49.68 -1.05
C TYR A 299 -0.12 49.35 0.41
N CYS A 300 1.16 49.19 0.72
CA CYS A 300 1.74 49.17 2.06
C CYS A 300 1.68 50.58 2.69
N GLY A 301 1.74 50.66 4.02
CA GLY A 301 1.86 51.92 4.77
C GLY A 301 3.07 52.77 4.37
N CYS A 302 4.11 52.17 3.76
CA CYS A 302 5.25 52.92 3.22
C CYS A 302 5.03 53.47 1.80
N GLY A 303 3.84 53.30 1.20
CA GLY A 303 3.48 53.84 -0.12
C GLY A 303 3.74 52.91 -1.31
N GLU A 304 4.48 51.82 -1.13
CA GLU A 304 4.79 50.85 -2.19
C GLU A 304 3.77 49.70 -2.28
N ILE A 305 3.78 48.90 -3.35
CA ILE A 305 2.88 47.74 -3.46
C ILE A 305 3.22 46.70 -2.38
N GLY A 306 2.27 46.42 -1.50
CA GLY A 306 2.42 45.48 -0.39
C GLY A 306 2.33 44.02 -0.85
N ASN A 307 3.42 43.50 -1.43
CA ASN A 307 3.57 42.10 -1.87
C ASN A 307 4.72 41.41 -1.10
N PRO A 308 4.84 40.06 -1.16
CA PRO A 308 5.86 39.33 -0.42
C PRO A 308 7.30 39.82 -0.64
N LEU A 309 7.67 40.06 -1.90
CA LEU A 309 9.01 40.52 -2.27
C LEU A 309 9.32 41.87 -1.65
N HIS A 310 8.37 42.82 -1.68
CA HIS A 310 8.53 44.13 -1.07
C HIS A 310 8.85 44.04 0.42
N TYR A 311 8.11 43.24 1.19
CA TYR A 311 8.34 43.09 2.63
C TYR A 311 9.63 42.35 2.96
N GLU A 312 10.13 41.51 2.07
CA GLU A 312 11.37 40.76 2.32
C GLU A 312 12.63 41.48 1.79
N THR A 313 12.52 42.54 0.99
CA THR A 313 13.71 43.16 0.39
C THR A 313 13.83 44.67 0.48
N ARG A 314 12.72 45.40 0.66
CA ARG A 314 12.71 46.86 0.49
C ARG A 314 11.91 47.64 1.51
N CYS A 315 10.87 47.03 2.11
CA CYS A 315 9.97 47.76 2.99
C CYS A 315 10.68 48.27 4.24
N PRO A 316 10.68 49.60 4.51
CA PRO A 316 11.29 50.15 5.72
C PRO A 316 10.69 49.61 7.02
N LEU A 317 9.42 49.18 6.99
CA LEU A 317 8.70 48.65 8.15
C LEU A 317 9.12 47.23 8.54
N THR A 318 9.89 46.53 7.70
CA THR A 318 10.28 45.12 7.91
C THR A 318 11.78 44.89 7.76
N LEU A 319 12.61 45.91 7.98
CA LEU A 319 14.09 45.85 7.85
C LEU A 319 14.73 44.65 8.56
N SER A 320 14.23 44.26 9.73
CA SER A 320 14.75 43.13 10.50
C SER A 320 14.57 41.77 9.82
N TYR A 321 13.70 41.68 8.82
CA TYR A 321 13.36 40.45 8.10
C TYR A 321 13.98 40.39 6.70
N HIS A 322 14.74 41.41 6.29
CA HIS A 322 15.18 41.53 4.91
C HIS A 322 16.20 40.47 4.49
N HIS A 323 15.98 39.92 3.30
CA HIS A 323 17.02 39.33 2.49
C HIS A 323 17.54 40.35 1.48
N LYS A 324 18.75 40.10 0.97
CA LYS A 324 19.32 40.90 -0.12
C LYS A 324 18.38 40.90 -1.31
N GLU A 325 18.04 42.09 -1.81
CA GLU A 325 17.18 42.24 -2.98
C GLU A 325 17.82 41.56 -4.20
N PRO A 326 17.09 40.69 -4.92
CA PRO A 326 17.61 40.05 -6.11
C PRO A 326 17.53 40.97 -7.32
N SER A 327 18.52 40.90 -8.21
CA SER A 327 18.36 41.44 -9.57
C SER A 327 17.24 40.69 -10.31
N PRO A 328 16.51 41.32 -11.25
CA PRO A 328 15.37 40.71 -11.94
C PRO A 328 15.65 39.32 -12.55
N GLN A 329 16.83 39.13 -13.14
CA GLN A 329 17.26 37.86 -13.74
C GLN A 329 17.44 36.71 -12.73
N PHE A 330 17.59 37.01 -11.43
CA PHE A 330 17.82 36.03 -10.37
C PHE A 330 16.62 35.83 -9.44
N ILE A 331 15.47 36.43 -9.74
CA ILE A 331 14.30 36.41 -8.85
C ILE A 331 13.83 34.99 -8.54
N VAL A 332 13.80 34.10 -9.53
CA VAL A 332 13.38 32.69 -9.34
C VAL A 332 14.36 31.94 -8.45
N HIS A 333 15.67 32.14 -8.65
CA HIS A 333 16.69 31.53 -7.81
C HIS A 333 16.61 32.04 -6.37
N TRP A 334 16.34 33.33 -6.20
CA TRP A 334 16.14 33.94 -4.90
C TRP A 334 14.96 33.32 -4.15
N TRP A 335 13.81 33.15 -4.81
CA TRP A 335 12.64 32.48 -4.21
C TRP A 335 12.93 31.05 -3.78
N LYS A 336 13.61 30.27 -4.64
CA LYS A 336 14.05 28.91 -4.30
C LYS A 336 15.00 28.91 -3.10
N SER A 337 15.93 29.85 -3.05
CA SER A 337 16.86 30.01 -1.94
C SER A 337 16.15 30.37 -0.62
N ALA A 338 15.22 31.33 -0.66
CA ALA A 338 14.46 31.76 0.51
C ALA A 338 13.65 30.60 1.14
N LEU A 339 12.97 29.81 0.29
CA LEU A 339 12.11 28.72 0.76
C LEU A 339 12.83 27.39 1.03
N SER A 340 14.08 27.24 0.60
CA SER A 340 14.86 26.00 0.80
C SER A 340 15.62 25.95 2.13
N ARG A 341 16.10 27.08 2.65
CA ARG A 341 16.91 27.12 3.86
C ARG A 341 16.04 27.21 5.12
N LYS A 342 16.32 26.37 6.13
CA LYS A 342 15.55 26.33 7.38
C LYS A 342 15.50 27.69 8.10
N LEU A 343 16.64 28.37 8.24
CA LEU A 343 16.71 29.67 8.90
C LEU A 343 15.93 30.75 8.15
N SER A 344 16.00 30.73 6.82
CA SER A 344 15.25 31.66 5.96
C SER A 344 13.74 31.41 6.09
N ARG A 345 13.30 30.14 6.10
CA ARG A 345 11.90 29.80 6.40
C ARG A 345 11.44 30.30 7.77
N GLN A 346 12.24 30.14 8.82
CA GLN A 346 11.90 30.67 10.16
C GLN A 346 11.77 32.20 10.14
N ASN A 347 12.64 32.89 9.40
CA ASN A 347 12.55 34.34 9.23
C ASN A 347 11.27 34.75 8.48
N ILE A 348 10.90 34.01 7.42
CA ILE A 348 9.64 34.19 6.70
C ILE A 348 8.44 33.95 7.64
N ASP A 349 8.48 32.91 8.46
CA ASP A 349 7.41 32.61 9.42
C ASP A 349 7.19 33.77 10.39
N ASN A 350 8.29 34.33 10.92
CA ASN A 350 8.27 35.49 11.80
C ASN A 350 7.77 36.75 11.06
N LEU A 351 8.20 36.97 9.81
CA LEU A 351 7.73 38.08 8.98
C LEU A 351 6.22 38.00 8.77
N ILE A 352 5.68 36.86 8.34
CA ILE A 352 4.24 36.70 8.11
C ILE A 352 3.45 36.88 9.40
N THR A 353 3.96 36.38 10.52
CA THR A 353 3.34 36.55 11.85
C THR A 353 3.32 38.02 12.26
N PHE A 354 4.45 38.72 12.07
CA PHE A 354 4.55 40.16 12.28
C PHE A 354 3.54 40.90 11.40
N LEU A 355 3.43 40.51 10.12
CA LEU A 355 2.51 41.15 9.19
C LEU A 355 1.03 40.97 9.58
N ALA A 356 0.67 39.78 10.05
CA ALA A 356 -0.68 39.49 10.49
C ALA A 356 -1.05 40.19 11.81
N THR A 357 -0.08 40.42 12.70
CA THR A 357 -0.33 40.99 14.02
C THR A 357 -0.30 42.53 14.04
N ASN A 358 0.38 43.16 13.07
CA ASN A 358 0.58 44.61 13.02
C ASN A 358 -0.18 45.26 11.86
N GLU A 359 -1.40 44.80 11.64
CA GLU A 359 -2.18 45.10 10.45
C GLU A 359 -2.37 46.62 10.22
N ASP A 360 -2.55 47.40 11.30
CA ASP A 360 -2.72 48.85 11.24
C ASP A 360 -1.46 49.62 10.78
N LEU A 361 -0.26 49.09 11.06
CA LEU A 361 1.01 49.69 10.64
C LEU A 361 1.33 49.41 9.17
N ILE A 362 0.79 48.30 8.66
CA ILE A 362 1.15 47.73 7.36
C ILE A 362 0.20 48.23 6.28
N LYS A 363 -1.02 48.60 6.66
CA LYS A 363 -2.05 49.12 5.78
C LYS A 363 -1.95 50.64 5.67
N CYS A 364 -1.91 51.14 4.43
CA CYS A 364 -2.08 52.57 4.19
C CYS A 364 -3.50 52.98 4.63
N GLN A 365 -3.60 53.79 5.69
CA GLN A 365 -4.86 54.35 6.15
C GLN A 365 -5.23 55.50 5.21
N ASN A 366 -6.38 55.40 4.54
CA ASN A 366 -6.95 56.53 3.82
C ASN A 366 -7.36 57.60 4.84
N THR A 367 -6.48 58.51 5.21
CA THR A 367 -6.91 59.81 5.72
C THR A 367 -7.36 60.63 4.53
N THR A 368 -8.67 60.74 4.34
CA THR A 368 -9.28 61.80 3.53
C THR A 368 -8.68 63.14 3.98
N PRO A 369 -8.11 63.97 3.09
CA PRO A 369 -7.64 65.28 3.52
C PRO A 369 -8.86 66.11 3.94
N SER A 370 -8.90 66.52 5.20
CA SER A 370 -9.84 67.53 5.67
C SER A 370 -9.55 68.80 4.89
N HIS A 371 -10.43 69.17 3.97
CA HIS A 371 -10.47 70.51 3.42
C HIS A 371 -10.79 71.48 4.57
N THR A 372 -9.76 72.03 5.21
CA THR A 372 -9.87 73.32 5.88
C THR A 372 -9.90 74.39 4.80
N ALA A 373 -11.10 74.89 4.52
CA ALA A 373 -11.26 76.16 3.85
C ALA A 373 -10.80 77.27 4.81
N ALA A 374 -9.83 78.05 4.36
CA ALA A 374 -9.58 79.40 4.83
C ALA A 374 -9.52 80.29 3.58
#